data_AF-A0A6J6XK91-F1
#
_entry.id   AF-A0A6J6XK91-F1
#
_cell.length_a   1.000
_cell.length_b   1.000
_cell.length_c   1.000
_cell.angle_alpha   90.00
_cell.angle_beta   90.00
_cell.angle_gamma   90.00
#
_symmetry.space_group_name_H-M   'P 1'
#
loop_
_entity.id
_entity.type
_entity.pdbx_description
1 polymer ?
#
loop_
_entity_poly.entity_id
_entity_poly.type
_entity_poly.pdbx_seq_one_letter_code
_entity_poly.pdbx_strand_id
1 'polypeptide(L)'
;MTTKPSTGHWAYQLTSRRIRLLGVLAALPPALCGHLAERHLRRPGQPGPAGEHVQQYLVSGTLARRRADDPGDAIRPDGEPRGPRKPVHVGQADFFYRSQYRARCSAAMGAFAATAAQVLAASGSTARGHLWGRHRECHAAMLPRHGETGIRPILVLNDGAVAVAVYLPRTGHPGSDLAVEQWMFEGAALPDRLADVLRGEEQASEPGIGQTLLRDHTGSVVALVDAVRATGNLALLALHQRDPDAMGLHITLFGVEVVRPEQLVREYGLVESDLEGHRAYAQAENAMLGYLVGGTEEVFTQCSQNLFVKELVSESAESAEALPETATEAPVSLEQLLAAQFESLQVTVDTSGLPGASPRNGQIGGAALVGIRRGRKYVLIPYHPGNAIHGHAAKLWTNRRSALVVSDDHTYRRRATISGVSRVASHAWVTKRFPAASRAVTHPDGGAEATVGIPVYWFVTRVDEVIWERGLLPQYRLSEGRAVCTINAGGQGRHTKQPKYFDAGTVDPYDLAQQHHREASGRPTDPSGIERSEWLVTSASALAAREEHLRTTV
;
A
#
# COMPACT_ATOMS: atom_id res chain seq x y z
N MET A 1 -16.78 -39.06 -31.93
CA MET A 1 -16.81 -37.79 -31.18
C MET A 1 -16.43 -38.08 -29.75
N THR A 2 -15.14 -37.99 -29.43
CA THR A 2 -14.60 -38.20 -28.09
C THR A 2 -14.69 -36.87 -27.34
N THR A 3 -15.51 -36.84 -26.29
CA THR A 3 -15.61 -35.72 -25.35
C THR A 3 -14.25 -35.49 -24.70
N LYS A 4 -13.63 -34.32 -24.95
CA LYS A 4 -12.47 -33.87 -24.19
C LYS A 4 -12.84 -33.88 -22.70
N PRO A 5 -12.04 -34.50 -21.82
CA PRO A 5 -12.25 -34.39 -20.39
C PRO A 5 -12.12 -32.93 -20.00
N SER A 6 -13.12 -32.38 -19.32
CA SER A 6 -12.98 -31.10 -18.64
C SER A 6 -11.80 -31.22 -17.69
N THR A 7 -10.71 -30.49 -17.95
CA THR A 7 -9.59 -30.33 -17.02
C THR A 7 -10.07 -29.45 -15.86
N GLY A 8 -11.04 -29.96 -15.10
CA GLY A 8 -11.33 -29.47 -13.76
C GLY A 8 -10.08 -29.70 -12.94
N HIS A 9 -9.36 -28.61 -12.68
CA HIS A 9 -8.03 -28.67 -12.11
C HIS A 9 -8.03 -29.34 -10.73
N TRP A 10 -7.68 -30.62 -10.70
CA TRP A 10 -7.42 -31.43 -9.51
C TRP A 10 -6.46 -30.74 -8.51
N ALA A 11 -5.59 -29.84 -9.00
CA ALA A 11 -4.66 -29.05 -8.20
C ALA A 11 -5.34 -28.12 -7.16
N TYR A 12 -6.63 -27.82 -7.30
CA TYR A 12 -7.38 -26.84 -6.48
C TYR A 12 -8.38 -27.50 -5.51
N GLN A 13 -8.42 -28.83 -5.45
CA GLN A 13 -9.22 -29.51 -4.43
C GLN A 13 -8.57 -29.32 -3.06
N LEU A 14 -9.22 -28.50 -2.22
CA LEU A 14 -8.93 -28.35 -0.80
C LEU A 14 -9.32 -29.64 -0.07
N THR A 15 -8.40 -30.59 -0.03
CA THR A 15 -8.52 -31.75 0.84
C THR A 15 -8.22 -31.33 2.29
N SER A 16 -8.89 -31.96 3.25
CA SER A 16 -8.72 -31.67 4.69
C SER A 16 -7.25 -31.78 5.15
N ARG A 17 -6.45 -32.60 4.45
CA ARG A 17 -5.00 -32.73 4.66
C ARG A 17 -4.22 -31.44 4.34
N ARG A 18 -4.54 -30.74 3.23
CA ARG A 18 -3.88 -29.48 2.87
C ARG A 18 -4.23 -28.34 3.83
N ILE A 19 -5.47 -28.28 4.33
CA ILE A 19 -5.89 -27.28 5.34
C ILE A 19 -5.13 -27.48 6.65
N ARG A 20 -4.98 -28.74 7.11
CA ARG A 20 -4.19 -29.06 8.30
C ARG A 20 -2.71 -28.73 8.11
N LEU A 21 -2.14 -29.06 6.94
CA LEU A 21 -0.76 -28.70 6.60
C LEU A 21 -0.55 -27.18 6.67
N LEU A 22 -1.46 -26.38 6.10
CA LEU A 22 -1.37 -24.91 6.14
C LEU A 22 -1.54 -24.35 7.56
N GLY A 23 -2.37 -24.97 8.40
CA GLY A 23 -2.46 -24.63 9.82
C GLY A 23 -1.16 -24.90 10.59
N VAL A 24 -0.46 -26.00 10.25
CA VAL A 24 0.88 -26.29 10.77
C VAL A 24 1.91 -25.29 10.25
N LEU A 25 1.89 -24.97 8.95
CA LEU A 25 2.78 -23.99 8.35
C LEU A 25 2.59 -22.59 8.94
N ALA A 26 1.36 -22.16 9.23
CA ALA A 26 1.10 -20.87 9.90
C ALA A 26 1.58 -20.81 11.36
N ALA A 27 1.85 -21.97 11.97
CA ALA A 27 2.45 -22.09 13.30
C ALA A 27 3.98 -22.18 13.25
N LEU A 28 4.58 -22.34 12.06
CA LEU A 28 6.02 -22.34 11.91
C LEU A 28 6.61 -20.94 12.12
N PRO A 29 7.90 -20.85 12.46
CA PRO A 29 8.62 -19.60 12.53
C PRO A 29 8.65 -18.90 11.17
N PRO A 30 8.60 -17.55 11.13
CA PRO A 30 8.59 -16.78 9.88
C PRO A 30 9.69 -17.18 8.88
N ALA A 31 10.91 -17.46 9.34
CA ALA A 31 12.01 -17.88 8.46
C ALA A 31 11.77 -19.23 7.78
N LEU A 32 11.11 -20.18 8.46
CA LEU A 32 10.72 -21.46 7.86
C LEU A 32 9.47 -21.31 6.99
N CYS A 33 8.54 -20.42 7.38
CA CYS A 33 7.40 -20.07 6.55
C CYS A 33 7.84 -19.53 5.20
N GLY A 34 8.78 -18.58 5.14
CA GLY A 34 9.28 -18.03 3.88
C GLY A 34 9.87 -19.11 2.98
N HIS A 35 10.80 -19.93 3.50
CA HIS A 35 11.44 -20.98 2.70
C HIS A 35 10.44 -22.07 2.24
N LEU A 36 9.50 -22.47 3.11
CA LEU A 36 8.48 -23.47 2.76
C LEU A 36 7.36 -22.88 1.88
N ALA A 37 7.05 -21.60 2.02
CA ALA A 37 6.16 -20.87 1.12
C ALA A 37 6.75 -20.83 -0.28
N GLU A 38 8.00 -20.40 -0.40
CA GLU A 38 8.75 -20.37 -1.66
C GLU A 38 8.89 -21.75 -2.30
N ARG A 39 9.12 -22.80 -1.49
CA ARG A 39 9.36 -24.16 -2.01
C ARG A 39 8.08 -24.96 -2.30
N HIS A 40 7.03 -24.81 -1.49
CA HIS A 40 5.88 -25.72 -1.51
C HIS A 40 4.53 -25.04 -1.80
N LEU A 41 4.40 -23.74 -1.54
CA LEU A 41 3.17 -23.00 -1.82
C LEU A 41 3.27 -22.10 -3.05
N ARG A 42 4.49 -21.71 -3.44
CA ARG A 42 4.78 -21.10 -4.74
C ARG A 42 4.50 -22.12 -5.82
N ARG A 43 3.50 -21.85 -6.67
CA ARG A 43 3.27 -22.68 -7.85
C ARG A 43 4.40 -22.43 -8.84
N PRO A 44 4.88 -23.46 -9.56
CA PRO A 44 5.66 -23.25 -10.76
C PRO A 44 4.88 -22.32 -11.71
N GLY A 45 5.44 -21.16 -12.05
CA GLY A 45 4.82 -20.21 -12.98
C GLY A 45 3.82 -19.19 -12.41
N GLN A 46 3.82 -18.89 -11.11
CA GLN A 46 2.99 -17.81 -10.50
C GLN A 46 3.81 -16.76 -9.71
N PRO A 47 3.46 -15.45 -9.75
CA PRO A 47 4.20 -14.33 -9.13
C PRO A 47 4.77 -14.62 -7.73
N GLY A 48 5.87 -13.97 -7.34
CA GLY A 48 6.46 -14.06 -5.99
C GLY A 48 5.44 -14.08 -4.83
N PRO A 49 4.45 -13.17 -4.79
CA PRO A 49 3.41 -13.19 -3.74
C PRO A 49 2.24 -14.16 -4.01
N ALA A 50 2.12 -14.77 -5.20
CA ALA A 50 0.98 -15.62 -5.56
C ALA A 50 0.83 -16.87 -4.67
N GLY A 51 1.93 -17.39 -4.10
CA GLY A 51 1.88 -18.50 -3.15
C GLY A 51 1.19 -18.14 -1.83
N GLU A 52 1.45 -16.93 -1.32
CA GLU A 52 0.84 -16.40 -0.10
C GLU A 52 -0.63 -16.07 -0.32
N HIS A 53 -0.93 -15.51 -1.49
CA HIS A 53 -2.29 -15.20 -1.92
C HIS A 53 -3.19 -16.43 -1.96
N VAL A 54 -2.71 -17.54 -2.54
CA VAL A 54 -3.43 -18.83 -2.55
C VAL A 54 -3.91 -19.16 -1.14
N GLN A 55 -3.04 -19.05 -0.11
CA GLN A 55 -3.43 -19.35 1.27
C GLN A 55 -4.52 -18.41 1.82
N GLN A 56 -4.51 -17.11 1.50
CA GLN A 56 -5.61 -16.22 1.89
C GLN A 56 -6.95 -16.65 1.25
N TYR A 57 -6.94 -17.11 0.01
CA TYR A 57 -8.13 -17.70 -0.62
C TYR A 57 -8.54 -19.02 0.04
N LEU A 58 -7.58 -19.86 0.47
CA LEU A 58 -7.88 -21.10 1.19
C LEU A 58 -8.43 -20.83 2.60
N VAL A 59 -7.92 -19.81 3.31
CA VAL A 59 -8.43 -19.35 4.61
C VAL A 59 -9.84 -18.81 4.44
N SER A 60 -10.10 -17.94 3.47
CA SER A 60 -11.43 -17.42 3.15
C SER A 60 -12.41 -18.53 2.74
N GLY A 61 -11.97 -19.50 1.92
CA GLY A 61 -12.78 -20.67 1.54
C GLY A 61 -13.06 -21.63 2.71
N THR A 62 -12.10 -21.80 3.62
CA THR A 62 -12.26 -22.63 4.84
C THR A 62 -13.15 -21.93 5.86
N LEU A 63 -13.03 -20.61 6.03
CA LEU A 63 -13.90 -19.80 6.87
C LEU A 63 -15.32 -19.75 6.31
N ALA A 64 -15.49 -19.67 5.00
CA ALA A 64 -16.80 -19.75 4.34
C ALA A 64 -17.47 -21.11 4.53
N ARG A 65 -16.71 -22.22 4.43
CA ARG A 65 -17.23 -23.57 4.74
C ARG A 65 -17.65 -23.68 6.21
N ARG A 66 -16.81 -23.24 7.15
CA ARG A 66 -17.16 -23.24 8.58
C ARG A 66 -18.38 -22.39 8.93
N ARG A 67 -18.63 -21.28 8.21
CA ARG A 67 -19.86 -20.48 8.36
C ARG A 67 -21.09 -21.15 7.74
N ALA A 68 -20.90 -21.91 6.65
CA ALA A 68 -21.99 -22.71 6.07
C ALA A 68 -22.41 -23.87 6.99
N ASP A 69 -21.50 -24.35 7.84
CA ASP A 69 -21.73 -25.40 8.82
C ASP A 69 -22.22 -24.88 10.19
N ASP A 70 -22.40 -23.55 10.35
CA ASP A 70 -22.87 -22.93 11.60
C ASP A 70 -24.41 -22.70 11.55
N PRO A 71 -25.23 -23.46 12.30
CA PRO A 71 -26.69 -23.42 12.20
C PRO A 71 -27.29 -22.06 12.59
N GLY A 72 -26.56 -21.22 13.34
CA GLY A 72 -27.01 -19.88 13.72
C GLY A 72 -26.99 -18.83 12.59
N ASP A 73 -26.30 -19.09 11.48
CA ASP A 73 -26.13 -18.13 10.35
C ASP A 73 -26.97 -18.54 9.11
N ALA A 74 -27.74 -19.62 9.23
CA ALA A 74 -28.57 -20.24 8.20
C ALA A 74 -29.95 -19.57 8.02
N ILE A 75 -30.37 -18.72 8.97
CA ILE A 75 -31.68 -18.07 8.97
C ILE A 75 -31.45 -16.55 8.80
N ARG A 76 -32.13 -15.95 7.84
CA ARG A 76 -32.16 -14.49 7.68
C ARG A 76 -32.92 -13.84 8.87
N PRO A 77 -32.73 -12.54 9.15
CA PRO A 77 -33.53 -11.83 10.16
C PRO A 77 -35.05 -11.87 9.94
N ASP A 78 -35.49 -12.18 8.71
CA ASP A 78 -36.89 -12.33 8.30
C ASP A 78 -37.43 -13.78 8.44
N GLY A 79 -36.64 -14.72 8.96
CA GLY A 79 -37.05 -16.11 9.19
C GLY A 79 -36.87 -17.04 7.98
N GLU A 80 -36.45 -16.53 6.82
CA GLU A 80 -36.22 -17.36 5.63
C GLU A 80 -34.87 -18.10 5.68
N PRO A 81 -34.80 -19.38 5.26
CA PRO A 81 -33.54 -20.07 5.07
C PRO A 81 -32.68 -19.32 4.04
N ARG A 82 -31.45 -18.96 4.41
CA ARG A 82 -30.49 -18.50 3.41
C ARG A 82 -30.21 -19.66 2.46
N GLY A 83 -30.68 -19.56 1.21
CA GLY A 83 -30.35 -20.50 0.15
C GLY A 83 -28.83 -20.74 0.07
N PRO A 84 -28.39 -21.90 -0.46
CA PRO A 84 -27.00 -22.32 -0.41
C PRO A 84 -26.07 -21.23 -0.96
N ARG A 85 -25.28 -20.61 -0.07
CA ARG A 85 -24.24 -19.68 -0.48
C ARG A 85 -23.23 -20.47 -1.29
N LYS A 86 -23.13 -20.18 -2.59
CA LYS A 86 -22.08 -20.77 -3.43
C LYS A 86 -20.74 -20.47 -2.76
N PRO A 87 -19.89 -21.47 -2.52
CA PRO A 87 -18.55 -21.23 -1.99
C PRO A 87 -17.86 -20.24 -2.95
N VAL A 88 -17.19 -19.22 -2.39
CA VAL A 88 -16.34 -18.33 -3.19
C VAL A 88 -15.35 -19.23 -3.92
N HIS A 89 -15.58 -19.43 -5.23
CA HIS A 89 -14.84 -20.40 -6.00
C HIS A 89 -13.42 -19.88 -6.17
N VAL A 90 -12.42 -20.69 -5.79
CA VAL A 90 -10.99 -20.41 -6.00
C VAL A 90 -10.69 -20.06 -7.47
N GLY A 91 -11.52 -20.49 -8.43
CA GLY A 91 -11.42 -20.07 -9.84
C GLY A 91 -11.64 -18.57 -10.10
N GLN A 92 -12.34 -17.83 -9.22
CA GLN A 92 -12.49 -16.38 -9.35
C GLN A 92 -11.21 -15.62 -8.96
N ALA A 93 -10.35 -16.22 -8.12
CA ALA A 93 -9.05 -15.67 -7.75
C ALA A 93 -8.07 -15.67 -8.93
N ASP A 94 -7.90 -16.84 -9.57
CA ASP A 94 -7.01 -16.98 -10.72
C ASP A 94 -7.51 -16.13 -11.91
N PHE A 95 -8.83 -16.00 -12.07
CA PHE A 95 -9.41 -15.03 -13.00
C PHE A 95 -9.04 -13.60 -12.60
N PHE A 96 -9.17 -13.21 -11.33
CA PHE A 96 -8.78 -11.89 -10.83
C PHE A 96 -7.31 -11.59 -11.12
N TYR A 97 -6.36 -12.48 -10.78
CA TYR A 97 -4.92 -12.28 -11.12
C TYR A 97 -4.69 -12.10 -12.60
N ARG A 98 -5.17 -13.04 -13.41
CA ARG A 98 -5.03 -12.98 -14.87
C ARG A 98 -5.65 -11.69 -15.43
N SER A 99 -6.75 -11.24 -14.84
CA SER A 99 -7.49 -10.06 -15.29
C SER A 99 -6.95 -8.72 -14.77
N GLN A 100 -6.08 -8.68 -13.75
CA GLN A 100 -5.69 -7.42 -13.09
C GLN A 100 -4.18 -7.21 -12.97
N TYR A 101 -3.38 -8.27 -12.78
CA TYR A 101 -1.95 -8.16 -12.52
C TYR A 101 -1.14 -8.18 -13.81
N ARG A 102 -0.26 -7.20 -13.98
CA ARG A 102 0.65 -7.11 -15.13
C ARG A 102 2.09 -6.99 -14.65
N ALA A 103 3.01 -7.51 -15.47
CA ALA A 103 4.44 -7.35 -15.24
C ALA A 103 4.98 -6.02 -15.82
N ARG A 104 4.12 -5.27 -16.53
CA ARG A 104 4.43 -4.02 -17.24
C ARG A 104 3.26 -3.05 -17.13
N CYS A 105 3.55 -1.75 -17.25
CA CYS A 105 2.54 -0.71 -17.34
C CYS A 105 1.87 -0.75 -18.72
N SER A 106 0.54 -0.78 -18.77
CA SER A 106 -0.18 -0.38 -19.99
C SER A 106 -0.12 1.14 -20.16
N ALA A 107 -0.38 1.65 -21.37
CA ALA A 107 -0.47 3.09 -21.64
C ALA A 107 -1.37 3.83 -20.62
N ALA A 108 -2.52 3.26 -20.27
CA ALA A 108 -3.44 3.84 -19.28
C ALA A 108 -2.86 3.82 -17.85
N MET A 109 -2.20 2.73 -17.45
CA MET A 109 -1.53 2.65 -16.14
C MET A 109 -0.40 3.67 -16.04
N GLY A 110 0.42 3.79 -17.09
CA GLY A 110 1.52 4.74 -17.09
C GLY A 110 1.05 6.20 -17.12
N ALA A 111 -0.02 6.51 -17.87
CA ALA A 111 -0.66 7.83 -17.82
C ALA A 111 -1.21 8.16 -16.42
N PHE A 112 -1.81 7.18 -15.74
CA PHE A 112 -2.26 7.36 -14.36
C PHE A 112 -1.08 7.61 -13.40
N ALA A 113 -0.01 6.84 -13.51
CA ALA A 113 1.19 7.00 -12.70
C ALA A 113 1.82 8.39 -12.89
N ALA A 114 1.98 8.82 -14.14
CA ALA A 114 2.57 10.11 -14.52
C ALA A 114 1.75 11.31 -14.03
N THR A 115 0.42 11.17 -13.97
CA THR A 115 -0.50 12.24 -13.52
C THR A 115 -0.87 12.14 -12.04
N ALA A 116 -0.25 11.22 -11.28
CA ALA A 116 -0.54 11.09 -9.86
C ALA A 116 -0.24 12.41 -9.11
N ALA A 117 -1.09 12.78 -8.16
CA ALA A 117 -0.90 13.98 -7.35
C ALA A 117 -0.01 13.71 -6.12
N GLN A 118 0.01 12.45 -5.68
CA GLN A 118 0.72 12.02 -4.49
C GLN A 118 1.18 10.57 -4.66
N VAL A 119 2.31 10.23 -4.05
CA VAL A 119 2.88 8.88 -4.10
C VAL A 119 3.26 8.45 -2.69
N LEU A 120 2.71 7.32 -2.25
CA LEU A 120 3.28 6.61 -1.11
C LEU A 120 4.35 5.65 -1.64
N ALA A 121 5.56 5.79 -1.14
CA ALA A 121 6.66 4.88 -1.41
C ALA A 121 6.93 4.01 -0.18
N ALA A 122 7.13 2.72 -0.38
CA ALA A 122 7.32 1.76 0.71
C ALA A 122 8.37 0.71 0.37
N SER A 123 9.15 0.28 1.36
CA SER A 123 10.15 -0.77 1.22
C SER A 123 10.28 -1.59 2.50
N GLY A 124 10.80 -2.81 2.36
CA GLY A 124 11.12 -3.68 3.48
C GLY A 124 12.59 -3.59 3.85
N SER A 125 12.91 -3.62 5.14
CA SER A 125 14.29 -3.72 5.58
C SER A 125 14.91 -5.08 5.20
N THR A 126 16.24 -5.16 5.31
CA THR A 126 16.90 -6.46 5.42
C THR A 126 16.35 -7.24 6.62
N ALA A 127 16.31 -8.56 6.50
CA ALA A 127 15.71 -9.41 7.51
C ALA A 127 16.60 -9.49 8.76
N ARG A 128 16.09 -9.02 9.91
CA ARG A 128 16.77 -8.90 11.21
C ARG A 128 16.26 -9.93 12.22
N GLY A 129 17.07 -10.22 13.24
CA GLY A 129 16.75 -11.14 14.33
C GLY A 129 17.21 -12.58 14.10
N HIS A 130 17.10 -13.40 15.16
CA HIS A 130 17.46 -14.83 15.11
C HIS A 130 16.50 -15.62 14.20
N LEU A 131 16.91 -16.80 13.74
CA LEU A 131 16.15 -17.67 12.81
C LEU A 131 14.64 -17.77 13.18
N TRP A 132 14.33 -17.93 14.47
CA TRP A 132 12.97 -18.13 14.98
C TRP A 132 12.13 -16.84 15.09
N GLY A 133 12.79 -15.68 15.10
CA GLY A 133 12.18 -14.35 15.20
C GLY A 133 12.55 -13.42 14.04
N ARG A 134 13.07 -13.98 12.94
CA ARG A 134 13.55 -13.21 11.81
C ARG A 134 12.39 -12.45 11.16
N HIS A 135 12.53 -11.14 11.01
CA HIS A 135 11.49 -10.27 10.46
C HIS A 135 12.11 -9.13 9.65
N ARG A 136 11.28 -8.46 8.85
CA ARG A 136 11.65 -7.26 8.11
C ARG A 136 10.77 -6.13 8.57
N GLU A 137 11.37 -5.00 8.92
CA GLU A 137 10.60 -3.79 9.21
C GLU A 137 10.04 -3.20 7.91
N CYS A 138 8.88 -2.55 8.01
CA CYS A 138 8.23 -1.89 6.89
C CYS A 138 8.52 -0.39 7.01
N HIS A 139 9.16 0.18 5.99
CA HIS A 139 9.43 1.61 5.90
C HIS A 139 8.50 2.20 4.84
N ALA A 140 7.87 3.33 5.16
CA ALA A 140 6.95 4.01 4.27
C ALA A 140 7.19 5.51 4.38
N ALA A 141 7.17 6.18 3.23
CA ALA A 141 7.26 7.63 3.14
C ALA A 141 6.22 8.11 2.14
N MET A 142 5.46 9.12 2.55
CA MET A 142 4.71 9.90 1.59
C MET A 142 5.69 10.83 0.89
N LEU A 143 5.76 10.80 -0.44
CA LEU A 143 6.67 11.68 -1.19
C LEU A 143 6.06 13.07 -1.35
N PRO A 144 6.90 14.11 -1.61
CA PRO A 144 6.42 15.47 -1.81
C PRO A 144 5.31 15.55 -2.85
N ARG A 145 4.31 16.39 -2.56
CA ARG A 145 3.20 16.63 -3.49
C ARG A 145 3.67 17.56 -4.59
N HIS A 146 3.38 17.16 -5.82
CA HIS A 146 3.75 17.91 -7.02
C HIS A 146 2.52 18.32 -7.87
N GLY A 147 1.31 17.97 -7.41
CA GLY A 147 0.08 18.13 -8.20
C GLY A 147 -0.24 19.55 -8.65
N GLU A 148 0.33 20.58 -8.01
CA GLU A 148 0.11 21.99 -8.35
C GLU A 148 1.30 22.65 -9.08
N THR A 149 2.43 21.95 -9.18
CA THR A 149 3.65 22.45 -9.83
C THR A 149 3.84 21.92 -11.26
N GLY A 150 2.96 21.03 -11.72
CA GLY A 150 3.07 20.35 -13.01
C GLY A 150 4.19 19.29 -13.06
N ILE A 151 4.90 19.06 -11.95
CA ILE A 151 5.95 18.05 -11.86
C ILE A 151 5.30 16.67 -11.74
N ARG A 152 5.73 15.72 -12.57
CA ARG A 152 5.22 14.34 -12.55
C ARG A 152 5.95 13.56 -11.45
N PRO A 153 5.28 13.13 -10.36
CA PRO A 153 6.00 12.50 -9.25
C PRO A 153 6.58 11.13 -9.63
N ILE A 154 5.95 10.43 -10.59
CA ILE A 154 6.43 9.17 -11.14
C ILE A 154 6.81 9.38 -12.61
N LEU A 155 8.06 9.11 -12.93
CA LEU A 155 8.56 9.07 -14.31
C LEU A 155 8.44 7.63 -14.82
N VAL A 156 7.51 7.40 -15.74
CA VAL A 156 7.44 6.13 -16.48
C VAL A 156 8.48 6.19 -17.59
N LEU A 157 9.54 5.40 -17.46
CA LEU A 157 10.69 5.45 -18.36
C LEU A 157 10.37 4.70 -19.66
N ASN A 158 9.78 3.52 -19.51
CA ASN A 158 9.15 2.69 -20.53
C ASN A 158 8.07 1.81 -19.85
N ASP A 159 7.50 0.83 -20.57
CA ASP A 159 6.47 -0.07 -20.01
C ASP A 159 7.01 -0.98 -18.88
N GLY A 160 8.32 -1.22 -18.84
CA GLY A 160 9.01 -2.13 -17.95
C GLY A 160 9.81 -1.49 -16.81
N ALA A 161 9.92 -0.16 -16.75
CA ALA A 161 10.77 0.57 -15.82
C ALA A 161 10.18 1.93 -15.40
N VAL A 162 10.33 2.23 -14.12
CA VAL A 162 9.77 3.44 -13.49
C VAL A 162 10.81 4.07 -12.56
N ALA A 163 10.81 5.40 -12.50
CA ALA A 163 11.59 6.19 -11.56
C ALA A 163 10.68 7.07 -10.70
N VAL A 164 11.07 7.29 -9.45
CA VAL A 164 10.41 8.24 -8.54
C VAL A 164 11.46 9.13 -7.89
N ALA A 165 11.19 10.44 -7.83
CA ALA A 165 12.11 11.40 -7.25
C ALA A 165 12.11 11.32 -5.72
N VAL A 166 13.30 11.42 -5.13
CA VAL A 166 13.50 11.61 -3.70
C VAL A 166 14.38 12.84 -3.47
N TYR A 167 14.02 13.63 -2.47
CA TYR A 167 14.69 14.88 -2.14
C TYR A 167 15.18 14.80 -0.70
N LEU A 168 16.46 15.10 -0.50
CA LEU A 168 17.07 15.15 0.82
C LEU A 168 17.64 16.55 1.05
N PRO A 169 17.35 17.21 2.17
CA PRO A 169 17.79 18.57 2.39
C PRO A 169 19.32 18.66 2.39
N ARG A 170 19.86 19.70 1.74
CA ARG A 170 21.27 20.06 1.89
C ARG A 170 21.47 20.65 3.27
N THR A 171 22.58 20.27 3.88
CA THR A 171 22.95 20.68 5.23
C THR A 171 23.66 22.04 5.25
N GLY A 172 24.10 22.53 4.09
CA GLY A 172 24.89 23.77 3.96
C GLY A 172 26.36 23.61 4.37
N HIS A 173 26.77 22.43 4.84
CA HIS A 173 28.15 22.13 5.19
C HIS A 173 28.77 21.19 4.14
N PRO A 174 29.83 21.61 3.41
CA PRO A 174 30.37 20.85 2.28
C PRO A 174 30.73 19.39 2.61
N GLY A 175 31.34 19.13 3.78
CA GLY A 175 31.70 17.77 4.19
C GLY A 175 30.50 16.89 4.53
N SER A 176 29.43 17.47 5.09
CA SER A 176 28.21 16.72 5.40
C SER A 176 27.40 16.44 4.14
N ASP A 177 27.32 17.40 3.22
CA ASP A 177 26.63 17.20 1.94
C ASP A 177 27.32 16.14 1.08
N LEU A 178 28.66 16.14 1.04
CA LEU A 178 29.43 15.10 0.37
C LEU A 178 29.17 13.71 0.97
N ALA A 179 29.14 13.58 2.31
CA ALA A 179 28.87 12.30 2.96
C ALA A 179 27.45 11.78 2.64
N VAL A 180 26.46 12.68 2.57
CA VAL A 180 25.10 12.32 2.15
C VAL A 180 25.08 11.90 0.69
N GLU A 181 25.79 12.59 -0.20
CA GLU A 181 25.87 12.23 -1.61
C GLU A 181 26.52 10.85 -1.81
N GLN A 182 27.65 10.59 -1.13
CA GLN A 182 28.34 9.31 -1.15
C GLN A 182 27.48 8.17 -0.61
N TRP A 183 26.73 8.43 0.47
CA TRP A 183 25.75 7.46 0.96
C TRP A 183 24.67 7.23 -0.08
N MET A 184 24.04 8.30 -0.59
CA MET A 184 22.90 8.18 -1.50
C MET A 184 23.25 7.45 -2.79
N PHE A 185 24.40 7.74 -3.40
CA PHE A 185 24.72 7.28 -4.76
C PHE A 185 25.91 6.33 -4.88
N GLU A 186 26.77 6.22 -3.86
CA GLU A 186 28.07 5.52 -3.99
C GLU A 186 28.23 4.34 -3.04
N GLY A 187 27.16 3.91 -2.37
CA GLY A 187 27.23 2.74 -1.49
C GLY A 187 27.83 3.04 -0.11
N ALA A 188 28.13 4.30 0.24
CA ALA A 188 28.70 4.62 1.54
C ALA A 188 27.72 4.35 2.71
N ALA A 189 28.27 4.31 3.92
CA ALA A 189 27.50 4.13 5.16
C ALA A 189 26.64 5.36 5.47
N LEU A 190 25.53 5.15 6.19
CA LEU A 190 24.62 6.25 6.59
C LEU A 190 25.38 7.26 7.48
N PRO A 191 25.48 8.54 7.09
CA PRO A 191 26.15 9.55 7.90
C PRO A 191 25.42 9.78 9.22
N ASP A 192 26.16 10.02 10.30
CA ASP A 192 25.60 10.17 11.66
C ASP A 192 24.46 11.20 11.73
N ARG A 193 24.60 12.33 11.03
CA ARG A 193 23.56 13.36 10.98
C ARG A 193 22.25 12.86 10.37
N LEU A 194 22.31 12.03 9.32
CA LEU A 194 21.11 11.40 8.77
C LEU A 194 20.60 10.27 9.67
N ALA A 195 21.49 9.57 10.37
CA ALA A 195 21.10 8.57 11.36
C ALA A 195 20.32 9.21 12.52
N ASP A 196 20.66 10.43 12.94
CA ASP A 196 19.94 11.20 13.95
C ASP A 196 18.55 11.63 13.47
N VAL A 197 18.46 12.16 12.25
CA VAL A 197 17.17 12.52 11.62
C VAL A 197 16.27 11.29 11.42
N LEU A 198 16.87 10.16 11.03
CA LEU A 198 16.18 8.87 10.90
C LEU A 198 15.73 8.33 12.27
N ARG A 199 16.48 8.55 13.34
CA ARG A 199 16.06 8.15 14.69
C ARG A 199 14.81 8.92 15.10
N GLY A 200 14.82 10.24 14.89
CA GLY A 200 13.79 11.14 15.39
C GLY A 200 13.92 11.39 16.89
N GLU A 201 13.04 12.22 17.42
CA GLU A 201 12.99 12.61 18.83
C GLU A 201 12.03 11.73 19.61
N GLU A 202 12.48 11.16 20.72
CA GLU A 202 11.61 10.38 21.60
C GLU A 202 10.59 11.30 22.29
N GLN A 203 9.32 10.89 22.25
CA GLN A 203 8.21 11.61 22.85
C GLN A 203 7.73 10.89 24.10
N ALA A 204 6.97 11.61 24.95
CA ALA A 204 6.30 11.01 26.09
C ALA A 204 5.48 9.79 25.63
N SER A 205 5.78 8.63 26.20
CA SER A 205 5.16 7.37 25.77
C SER A 205 3.66 7.39 26.04
N GLU A 206 2.88 7.19 24.98
CA GLU A 206 1.44 7.03 25.10
C GLU A 206 1.12 5.65 25.72
N PRO A 207 0.21 5.56 26.71
CA PRO A 207 -0.02 4.31 27.45
C PRO A 207 -0.32 3.11 26.55
N GLY A 208 0.50 2.08 26.64
CA GLY A 208 0.30 0.83 25.88
C GLY A 208 0.83 0.84 24.45
N ILE A 209 1.53 1.90 24.05
CA ILE A 209 2.42 1.95 22.89
C ILE A 209 3.83 1.59 23.36
N GLY A 210 4.61 0.89 22.52
CA GLY A 210 5.99 0.54 22.85
C GLY A 210 6.92 1.75 22.81
N GLN A 211 6.88 2.51 21.72
CA GLN A 211 7.69 3.70 21.50
C GLN A 211 6.90 4.77 20.73
N THR A 212 7.07 6.03 21.09
CA THR A 212 6.51 7.18 20.36
C THR A 212 7.64 8.11 19.95
N LEU A 213 7.70 8.44 18.66
CA LEU A 213 8.73 9.29 18.07
C LEU A 213 8.09 10.46 17.35
N LEU A 214 8.77 11.61 17.36
CA LEU A 214 8.52 12.74 16.47
C LEU A 214 9.63 12.77 15.42
N ARG A 215 9.26 12.78 14.14
CA ARG A 215 10.22 12.73 13.05
C ARG A 215 9.80 13.64 11.91
N ASP A 216 10.78 14.31 11.30
CA ASP A 216 10.53 15.07 10.09
C ASP A 216 10.28 14.12 8.91
N HIS A 217 9.55 14.59 7.89
CA HIS A 217 9.36 13.85 6.64
C HIS A 217 10.69 13.30 6.09
N THR A 218 11.77 14.08 6.17
CA THR A 218 13.11 13.67 5.74
C THR A 218 13.54 12.34 6.36
N GLY A 219 13.29 12.13 7.67
CA GLY A 219 13.69 10.89 8.33
C GLY A 219 12.95 9.66 7.80
N SER A 220 11.68 9.81 7.39
CA SER A 220 10.92 8.74 6.73
C SER A 220 11.47 8.43 5.33
N VAL A 221 11.89 9.44 4.57
CA VAL A 221 12.54 9.27 3.26
C VAL A 221 13.90 8.61 3.41
N VAL A 222 14.73 9.04 4.37
CA VAL A 222 16.02 8.40 4.65
C VAL A 222 15.84 6.93 4.99
N ALA A 223 14.85 6.58 5.84
CA ALA A 223 14.57 5.20 6.20
C ALA A 223 14.12 4.36 5.01
N LEU A 224 13.31 4.94 4.11
CA LEU A 224 12.91 4.31 2.86
C LEU A 224 14.12 4.08 1.95
N VAL A 225 14.93 5.11 1.70
CA VAL A 225 16.10 5.04 0.81
C VAL A 225 17.13 4.04 1.33
N ASP A 226 17.39 4.01 2.63
CA ASP A 226 18.29 3.02 3.25
C ASP A 226 17.79 1.58 3.03
N ALA A 227 16.49 1.34 3.24
CA ALA A 227 15.87 0.05 3.00
C ALA A 227 15.92 -0.37 1.52
N VAL A 228 15.66 0.56 0.60
CA VAL A 228 15.74 0.33 -0.84
C VAL A 228 17.16 -0.01 -1.26
N ARG A 229 18.17 0.77 -0.84
CA ARG A 229 19.58 0.50 -1.14
C ARG A 229 20.03 -0.88 -0.65
N ALA A 230 19.50 -1.31 0.50
CA ALA A 230 19.86 -2.59 1.09
C ALA A 230 19.12 -3.80 0.48
N THR A 231 18.00 -3.60 -0.23
CA THR A 231 17.14 -4.69 -0.70
C THR A 231 16.85 -4.70 -2.18
N GLY A 232 16.98 -3.57 -2.88
CA GLY A 232 16.60 -3.40 -4.27
C GLY A 232 15.10 -3.47 -4.53
N ASN A 233 14.26 -3.31 -3.50
CA ASN A 233 12.80 -3.48 -3.62
C ASN A 233 12.05 -2.21 -3.20
N LEU A 234 11.03 -1.85 -3.97
CA LEU A 234 10.19 -0.68 -3.70
C LEU A 234 8.74 -0.95 -4.12
N ALA A 235 7.77 -0.42 -3.40
CA ALA A 235 6.40 -0.31 -3.85
C ALA A 235 6.01 1.15 -3.90
N LEU A 236 5.33 1.51 -4.98
CA LEU A 236 4.70 2.80 -5.17
C LEU A 236 3.20 2.59 -5.16
N LEU A 237 2.50 3.43 -4.41
CA LEU A 237 1.07 3.60 -4.54
C LEU A 237 0.82 5.01 -5.06
N ALA A 238 0.50 5.10 -6.34
CA ALA A 238 0.18 6.35 -7.00
C ALA A 238 -1.28 6.73 -6.67
N LEU A 239 -1.48 7.94 -6.16
CA LEU A 239 -2.75 8.43 -5.65
C LEU A 239 -3.15 9.71 -6.39
N HIS A 240 -4.45 9.82 -6.71
CA HIS A 240 -5.01 11.00 -7.35
C HIS A 240 -6.15 11.57 -6.50
N GLN A 241 -5.83 12.56 -5.65
CA GLN A 241 -6.74 13.01 -4.58
C GLN A 241 -8.00 13.74 -5.05
N ARG A 242 -8.05 14.13 -6.33
CA ARG A 242 -9.18 14.90 -6.90
C ARG A 242 -9.96 14.13 -7.97
N ASP A 243 -9.56 12.90 -8.30
CA ASP A 243 -10.25 12.15 -9.37
C ASP A 243 -11.32 11.22 -8.78
N PRO A 244 -12.61 11.46 -9.04
CA PRO A 244 -13.70 10.64 -8.52
C PRO A 244 -13.69 9.20 -9.06
N ASP A 245 -13.05 8.95 -10.21
CA ASP A 245 -12.90 7.62 -10.80
C ASP A 245 -11.54 6.97 -10.50
N ALA A 246 -10.65 7.65 -9.75
CA ALA A 246 -9.31 7.13 -9.49
C ALA A 246 -9.34 5.91 -8.57
N MET A 247 -8.74 4.84 -9.06
CA MET A 247 -8.22 3.76 -8.24
C MET A 247 -6.74 3.98 -7.98
N GLY A 248 -6.26 3.74 -6.75
CA GLY A 248 -4.84 3.78 -6.46
C GLY A 248 -4.11 2.76 -7.34
N LEU A 249 -3.05 3.20 -8.04
CA LEU A 249 -2.23 2.31 -8.86
C LEU A 249 -1.07 1.80 -8.02
N HIS A 250 -1.01 0.48 -7.84
CA HIS A 250 0.08 -0.18 -7.16
C HIS A 250 1.15 -0.60 -8.17
N ILE A 251 2.40 -0.26 -7.89
CA ILE A 251 3.57 -0.61 -8.70
C ILE A 251 4.64 -1.17 -7.76
N THR A 252 4.92 -2.47 -7.83
CA THR A 252 6.07 -3.09 -7.18
C THR A 252 7.25 -3.05 -8.15
N LEU A 253 8.42 -2.67 -7.64
CA LEU A 253 9.67 -2.56 -8.39
C LEU A 253 10.74 -3.47 -7.79
N PHE A 254 11.53 -4.07 -8.69
CA PHE A 254 12.72 -4.88 -8.38
C PHE A 254 13.99 -4.22 -8.95
N GLY A 255 15.15 -4.64 -8.43
CA GLY A 255 16.45 -4.13 -8.88
C GLY A 255 16.59 -2.62 -8.68
N VAL A 256 15.95 -2.08 -7.65
CA VAL A 256 15.82 -0.64 -7.45
C VAL A 256 17.16 -0.05 -7.02
N GLU A 257 17.60 0.98 -7.73
CA GLU A 257 18.82 1.73 -7.45
C GLU A 257 18.51 3.22 -7.24
N VAL A 258 19.35 3.89 -6.45
CA VAL A 258 19.33 5.34 -6.32
C VAL A 258 20.30 5.91 -7.34
N VAL A 259 19.82 6.71 -8.29
CA VAL A 259 20.66 7.26 -9.37
C VAL A 259 20.56 8.78 -9.44
N ARG A 260 21.62 9.41 -9.94
CA ARG A 260 21.64 10.85 -10.20
C ARG A 260 20.82 11.21 -11.45
N PRO A 261 20.31 12.45 -11.58
CA PRO A 261 19.57 12.89 -12.77
C PRO A 261 20.30 12.62 -14.09
N GLU A 262 21.61 12.84 -14.14
CA GLU A 262 22.44 12.65 -15.33
C GLU A 262 22.55 11.17 -15.73
N GLN A 263 22.40 10.25 -14.77
CA GLN A 263 22.37 8.82 -15.05
C GLN A 263 21.07 8.42 -15.73
N LEU A 264 19.93 9.02 -15.39
CA LEU A 264 18.67 8.75 -16.08
C LEU A 264 18.74 9.11 -17.57
N VAL A 265 19.35 10.26 -17.88
CA VAL A 265 19.58 10.68 -19.27
C VAL A 265 20.43 9.66 -20.01
N ARG A 266 21.53 9.21 -19.39
CA ARG A 266 22.46 8.25 -20.00
C ARG A 266 21.90 6.83 -20.12
N GLU A 267 21.14 6.36 -19.13
CA GLU A 267 20.70 4.96 -19.02
C GLU A 267 19.34 4.70 -19.66
N TYR A 268 18.55 5.75 -19.93
CA TYR A 268 17.20 5.65 -20.49
C TYR A 268 16.92 6.62 -21.64
N GLY A 269 17.93 7.34 -22.12
CA GLY A 269 17.77 8.35 -23.17
C GLY A 269 16.77 9.44 -22.82
N LEU A 270 16.67 9.83 -21.54
CA LEU A 270 15.77 10.91 -21.12
C LEU A 270 16.21 12.24 -21.71
N VAL A 271 15.25 13.10 -22.05
CA VAL A 271 15.52 14.49 -22.41
C VAL A 271 15.62 15.31 -21.13
N GLU A 272 16.58 16.23 -21.02
CA GLU A 272 16.80 17.04 -19.80
C GLU A 272 15.54 17.82 -19.38
N SER A 273 14.70 18.23 -20.33
CA SER A 273 13.43 18.92 -20.07
C SER A 273 12.46 18.09 -19.23
N ASP A 274 12.55 16.76 -19.26
CA ASP A 274 11.74 15.88 -18.40
C ASP A 274 12.14 15.98 -16.92
N LEU A 275 13.34 16.50 -16.63
CA LEU A 275 13.92 16.59 -15.28
C LEU A 275 13.93 18.03 -14.74
N GLU A 276 13.75 19.04 -15.60
CA GLU A 276 13.83 20.47 -15.23
C GLU A 276 12.95 20.84 -14.05
N GLY A 277 11.68 20.38 -14.03
CA GLY A 277 10.76 20.64 -12.94
C GLY A 277 11.27 20.09 -11.59
N HIS A 278 11.79 18.86 -11.59
CA HIS A 278 12.40 18.26 -10.41
C HIS A 278 13.66 18.99 -9.95
N ARG A 279 14.51 19.44 -10.89
CA ARG A 279 15.72 20.23 -10.58
C ARG A 279 15.36 21.58 -9.98
N ALA A 280 14.38 22.28 -10.55
CA ALA A 280 13.90 23.56 -10.05
C ALA A 280 13.31 23.43 -8.64
N TYR A 281 12.51 22.38 -8.40
CA TYR A 281 11.99 22.08 -7.07
C TYR A 281 13.12 21.77 -6.07
N ALA A 282 14.07 20.92 -6.43
CA ALA A 282 15.21 20.61 -5.57
C ALA A 282 16.04 21.86 -5.25
N GLN A 283 16.20 22.79 -6.21
CA GLN A 283 16.89 24.06 -5.97
C GLN A 283 16.10 24.95 -5.01
N ALA A 284 14.78 25.09 -5.20
CA ALA A 284 13.92 25.90 -4.36
C ALA A 284 13.89 25.40 -2.90
N GLU A 285 13.88 24.07 -2.71
CA GLU A 285 13.89 23.43 -1.40
C GLU A 285 15.30 23.25 -0.81
N ASN A 286 16.34 23.76 -1.49
CA ASN A 286 17.74 23.53 -1.13
C ASN A 286 18.04 22.05 -0.82
N ALA A 287 17.68 21.16 -1.76
CA ALA A 287 17.73 19.72 -1.62
C ALA A 287 18.68 19.06 -2.64
N MET A 288 19.20 17.89 -2.28
CA MET A 288 19.80 16.91 -3.17
C MET A 288 18.70 16.09 -3.82
N LEU A 289 18.75 16.00 -5.15
CA LEU A 289 17.82 15.22 -5.96
C LEU A 289 18.46 13.90 -6.36
N GLY A 290 17.76 12.80 -6.10
CA GLY A 290 18.04 11.52 -6.73
C GLY A 290 16.75 10.80 -7.10
N TYR A 291 16.89 9.72 -7.86
CA TYR A 291 15.77 8.92 -8.33
C TYR A 291 15.91 7.48 -7.86
N LEU A 292 14.83 6.95 -7.28
CA LEU A 292 14.70 5.51 -7.07
C LEU A 292 14.16 4.90 -8.36
N VAL A 293 14.98 4.10 -9.04
CA VAL A 293 14.68 3.56 -10.38
C VAL A 293 14.69 2.04 -10.33
N GLY A 294 13.65 1.39 -10.85
CA GLY A 294 13.58 -0.07 -10.87
C GLY A 294 12.72 -0.61 -12.01
N GLY A 295 12.86 -1.91 -12.23
CA GLY A 295 12.01 -2.65 -13.16
C GLY A 295 10.65 -2.95 -12.54
N THR A 296 9.58 -2.90 -13.32
CA THR A 296 8.23 -3.25 -12.86
C THR A 296 8.11 -4.75 -12.62
N GLU A 297 7.78 -5.14 -11.39
CA GLU A 297 7.42 -6.52 -11.04
C GLU A 297 5.91 -6.71 -11.13
N GLU A 298 5.14 -5.96 -10.35
CA GLU A 298 3.69 -6.06 -10.29
C GLU A 298 3.06 -4.69 -10.49
N VAL A 299 2.18 -4.59 -11.50
CA VAL A 299 1.38 -3.40 -11.74
C VAL A 299 -0.08 -3.80 -11.73
N PHE A 300 -0.84 -3.22 -10.82
CA PHE A 300 -2.27 -3.46 -10.72
C PHE A 300 -2.99 -2.31 -10.03
N THR A 301 -4.25 -2.14 -10.38
CA THR A 301 -5.11 -1.17 -9.71
C THR A 301 -5.67 -1.79 -8.44
N GLN A 302 -5.58 -1.04 -7.35
CA GLN A 302 -6.22 -1.43 -6.11
C GLN A 302 -7.57 -0.76 -5.97
N CYS A 303 -8.56 -1.56 -5.60
CA CYS A 303 -9.91 -1.07 -5.42
C CYS A 303 -9.93 -0.08 -4.26
N SER A 304 -10.05 1.17 -4.63
CA SER A 304 -10.15 2.31 -3.74
C SER A 304 -11.30 3.17 -4.25
N GLN A 305 -12.45 2.54 -4.48
CA GLN A 305 -13.60 3.24 -5.05
C GLN A 305 -13.88 4.50 -4.21
N ASN A 306 -13.91 5.63 -4.90
CA ASN A 306 -14.14 6.98 -4.40
C ASN A 306 -13.00 7.53 -3.55
N LEU A 307 -11.77 7.37 -4.06
CA LEU A 307 -10.63 8.06 -3.51
C LEU A 307 -10.83 9.56 -3.62
N PHE A 308 -10.96 10.12 -2.43
CA PHE A 308 -10.46 11.42 -2.08
C PHE A 308 -11.34 12.60 -2.45
N VAL A 309 -11.68 12.96 -3.68
CA VAL A 309 -12.22 14.30 -4.03
C VAL A 309 -12.09 15.32 -2.88
N LYS A 310 -10.84 15.63 -2.54
CA LYS A 310 -10.51 16.56 -1.47
C LYS A 310 -10.23 17.89 -2.11
N GLU A 311 -10.89 18.91 -1.62
CA GLU A 311 -10.66 20.28 -2.05
C GLU A 311 -9.69 20.91 -1.06
N LEU A 312 -8.60 21.48 -1.58
CA LEU A 312 -7.71 22.27 -0.74
C LEU A 312 -8.52 23.46 -0.25
N VAL A 313 -8.57 23.66 1.06
CA VAL A 313 -9.22 24.84 1.61
C VAL A 313 -8.28 26.00 1.35
N SER A 314 -8.59 26.84 0.37
CA SER A 314 -7.82 28.05 0.10
C SER A 314 -7.83 28.91 1.36
N GLU A 315 -6.65 29.24 1.88
CA GLU A 315 -6.49 30.19 2.96
C GLU A 315 -6.91 31.58 2.47
N SER A 316 -8.21 31.89 2.50
CA SER A 316 -8.63 33.28 2.49
C SER A 316 -8.11 33.92 3.78
N ALA A 317 -7.51 35.11 3.67
CA ALA A 317 -6.92 35.85 4.78
C ALA A 317 -7.87 36.05 5.99
N GLU A 318 -9.18 35.86 5.82
CA GLU A 318 -10.22 35.95 6.85
C GLU A 318 -10.51 34.62 7.58
N SER A 319 -10.00 33.49 7.09
CA SER A 319 -10.18 32.14 7.69
C SER A 319 -8.92 31.64 8.39
N ALA A 320 -7.87 32.46 8.44
CA ALA A 320 -6.77 32.30 9.36
C ALA A 320 -7.26 32.64 10.79
N GLU A 321 -8.19 31.85 11.32
CA GLU A 321 -8.10 31.56 12.74
C GLU A 321 -6.74 30.91 12.89
N ALA A 322 -5.77 31.73 13.27
CA ALA A 322 -4.43 31.30 13.58
C ALA A 322 -4.58 30.17 14.58
N LEU A 323 -4.40 28.93 14.11
CA LEU A 323 -4.18 27.81 15.00
C LEU A 323 -3.07 28.31 15.93
N PRO A 324 -3.34 28.41 17.25
CA PRO A 324 -2.41 29.05 18.16
C PRO A 324 -1.04 28.41 17.97
N GLU A 325 0.06 29.15 18.14
CA GLU A 325 1.43 28.60 18.00
C GLU A 325 1.70 27.37 18.90
N THR A 326 0.77 27.03 19.81
CA THR A 326 0.75 25.81 20.63
C THR A 326 0.03 24.61 19.98
N ALA A 327 -0.79 24.83 18.94
CA ALA A 327 -1.47 23.78 18.17
C ALA A 327 -0.52 22.98 17.29
N THR A 328 0.68 23.51 17.01
CA THR A 328 1.79 22.80 16.35
C THR A 328 2.32 21.63 17.19
N GLU A 329 2.01 21.54 18.48
CA GLU A 329 2.55 20.51 19.40
C GLU A 329 1.52 19.86 20.34
N ALA A 330 0.23 20.26 20.29
CA ALA A 330 -0.78 19.65 21.15
C ALA A 330 -0.87 18.12 20.89
N PRO A 331 -0.76 17.28 21.94
CA PRO A 331 -0.70 15.84 21.79
C PRO A 331 -2.05 15.29 21.32
N VAL A 332 -2.10 14.87 20.06
CA VAL A 332 -3.21 14.07 19.52
C VAL A 332 -2.93 12.61 19.86
N SER A 333 -3.82 11.98 20.62
CA SER A 333 -3.73 10.53 20.87
C SER A 333 -3.95 9.73 19.60
N LEU A 334 -3.42 8.51 19.57
CA LEU A 334 -3.65 7.60 18.45
C LEU A 334 -5.15 7.31 18.24
N GLU A 335 -5.94 7.23 19.31
CA GLU A 335 -7.39 7.10 19.25
C GLU A 335 -8.06 8.27 18.56
N GLN A 336 -7.66 9.50 18.88
CA GLN A 336 -8.22 10.70 18.25
C GLN A 336 -7.89 10.73 16.76
N LEU A 337 -6.62 10.50 16.39
CA LEU A 337 -6.23 10.45 14.98
C LEU A 337 -7.02 9.40 14.20
N LEU A 338 -7.15 8.18 14.73
CA LEU A 338 -7.90 7.11 14.08
C LEU A 338 -9.40 7.36 14.08
N ALA A 339 -9.97 8.05 15.07
CA ALA A 339 -11.38 8.43 15.06
C ALA A 339 -11.69 9.51 14.00
N ALA A 340 -10.75 10.41 13.75
CA ALA A 340 -10.87 11.42 12.68
C ALA A 340 -10.38 10.91 11.32
N GLN A 341 -9.78 9.72 11.23
CA GLN A 341 -9.19 9.30 9.97
C GLN A 341 -10.24 9.18 8.87
N PHE A 342 -9.91 9.73 7.71
CA PHE A 342 -10.61 9.43 6.48
C PHE A 342 -9.84 8.44 5.62
N GLU A 343 -8.51 8.48 5.71
CA GLU A 343 -7.59 7.72 4.90
C GLU A 343 -6.55 7.02 5.78
N SER A 344 -6.33 5.75 5.51
CA SER A 344 -5.17 5.03 6.02
C SER A 344 -4.55 4.18 4.91
N LEU A 345 -3.23 4.14 4.88
CA LEU A 345 -2.47 3.40 3.87
C LEU A 345 -1.70 2.29 4.57
N GLN A 346 -2.13 1.06 4.33
CA GLN A 346 -1.56 -0.11 4.93
C GLN A 346 -0.40 -0.63 4.11
N VAL A 347 0.76 -0.80 4.73
CA VAL A 347 1.99 -1.32 4.14
C VAL A 347 2.37 -2.64 4.78
N THR A 348 2.70 -3.62 3.97
CA THR A 348 3.19 -4.94 4.38
C THR A 348 4.32 -5.36 3.46
N VAL A 349 5.23 -6.19 3.94
CA VAL A 349 6.35 -6.70 3.15
C VAL A 349 6.37 -8.21 3.33
N ASP A 350 6.64 -8.99 2.27
CA ASP A 350 6.82 -10.44 2.39
C ASP A 350 8.25 -10.83 2.81
N THR A 351 8.59 -12.12 2.76
CA THR A 351 9.92 -12.61 3.11
C THR A 351 11.01 -12.31 2.09
N SER A 352 10.70 -12.18 0.80
CA SER A 352 11.71 -11.75 -0.20
C SER A 352 12.07 -10.27 0.01
N GLY A 353 11.20 -9.52 0.68
CA GLY A 353 11.38 -8.10 0.94
C GLY A 353 10.57 -7.23 0.00
N LEU A 354 9.63 -7.82 -0.74
CA LEU A 354 8.78 -7.09 -1.66
C LEU A 354 7.62 -6.42 -0.90
N PRO A 355 7.57 -5.08 -0.91
CA PRO A 355 6.52 -4.34 -0.26
C PRO A 355 5.18 -4.42 -1.02
N GLY A 356 4.09 -4.24 -0.30
CA GLY A 356 2.74 -4.07 -0.79
C GLY A 356 2.08 -2.96 0.01
N ALA A 357 1.43 -2.03 -0.68
CA ALA A 357 0.78 -0.86 -0.09
C ALA A 357 -0.68 -0.85 -0.53
N SER A 358 -1.60 -0.58 0.39
CA SER A 358 -3.03 -0.57 0.10
C SER A 358 -3.81 0.51 0.82
N PRO A 359 -4.60 1.31 0.09
CA PRO A 359 -5.45 2.31 0.71
C PRO A 359 -6.64 1.66 1.42
N ARG A 360 -7.00 2.19 2.57
CA ARG A 360 -8.13 1.78 3.39
C ARG A 360 -8.99 2.99 3.68
N ASN A 361 -10.26 2.86 3.31
CA ASN A 361 -11.26 3.90 3.44
C ASN A 361 -12.53 3.37 4.10
N GLY A 362 -13.31 4.31 4.63
CA GLY A 362 -14.60 4.08 5.23
C GLY A 362 -15.31 5.41 5.46
N GLN A 363 -16.38 5.40 6.25
CA GLN A 363 -16.81 6.62 6.93
C GLN A 363 -15.66 7.14 7.82
N ILE A 364 -15.69 8.42 8.18
CA ILE A 364 -14.72 9.00 9.12
C ILE A 364 -14.66 8.12 10.38
N GLY A 365 -13.45 7.70 10.76
CA GLY A 365 -13.21 6.80 11.89
C GLY A 365 -13.52 5.31 11.64
N GLY A 366 -14.05 4.95 10.46
CA GLY A 366 -14.49 3.59 10.14
C GLY A 366 -13.43 2.70 9.48
N ALA A 367 -12.31 3.27 9.02
CA ALA A 367 -11.27 2.51 8.32
C ALA A 367 -10.43 1.62 9.25
N ALA A 368 -10.13 2.11 10.47
CA ALA A 368 -9.34 1.40 11.46
C ALA A 368 -9.77 1.78 12.88
N LEU A 369 -9.77 0.83 13.82
CA LEU A 369 -10.20 1.09 15.19
C LEU A 369 -9.06 0.83 16.17
N VAL A 370 -9.07 1.53 17.31
CA VAL A 370 -8.16 1.23 18.41
C VAL A 370 -8.82 0.29 19.41
N GLY A 371 -8.07 -0.70 19.88
CA GLY A 371 -8.46 -1.54 20.99
C GLY A 371 -7.33 -1.68 22.00
N ILE A 372 -7.65 -1.59 23.29
CA ILE A 372 -6.70 -1.84 24.37
C ILE A 372 -6.90 -3.25 24.91
N ARG A 373 -5.82 -4.01 25.06
CA ARG A 373 -5.86 -5.33 25.69
C ARG A 373 -4.59 -5.61 26.47
N ARG A 374 -4.75 -5.97 27.74
CA ARG A 374 -3.63 -6.26 28.68
C ARG A 374 -2.61 -5.10 28.71
N GLY A 375 -3.11 -3.87 28.78
CA GLY A 375 -2.29 -2.65 28.79
C GLY A 375 -1.56 -2.35 27.48
N ARG A 376 -1.89 -3.01 26.36
CA ARG A 376 -1.29 -2.75 25.04
C ARG A 376 -2.32 -2.25 24.06
N LYS A 377 -1.95 -1.28 23.22
CA LYS A 377 -2.76 -0.76 22.12
C LYS A 377 -2.65 -1.64 20.88
N TYR A 378 -3.77 -1.76 20.19
CA TYR A 378 -3.91 -2.49 18.95
C TYR A 378 -4.69 -1.66 17.94
N VAL A 379 -4.24 -1.65 16.68
CA VAL A 379 -5.02 -1.15 15.56
C VAL A 379 -5.73 -2.32 14.88
N LEU A 380 -7.03 -2.14 14.61
CA LEU A 380 -7.96 -3.16 14.17
C LEU A 380 -8.59 -2.71 12.84
N ILE A 381 -8.29 -3.40 11.74
CA ILE A 381 -8.83 -3.07 10.41
C ILE A 381 -9.79 -4.17 9.97
N PRO A 382 -11.10 -3.92 9.87
CA PRO A 382 -12.08 -4.87 9.38
C PRO A 382 -11.98 -5.10 7.86
N TYR A 383 -12.27 -6.34 7.41
CA TYR A 383 -12.34 -6.71 5.99
C TYR A 383 -13.67 -7.38 5.66
N HIS A 384 -14.45 -6.79 4.75
CA HIS A 384 -15.82 -7.22 4.44
C HIS A 384 -15.90 -8.11 3.19
N PRO A 385 -17.00 -8.89 3.03
CA PRO A 385 -17.25 -9.65 1.80
C PRO A 385 -17.22 -8.73 0.57
N GLY A 386 -16.49 -9.12 -0.49
CA GLY A 386 -16.22 -8.27 -1.66
C GLY A 386 -14.86 -7.58 -1.63
N ASN A 387 -14.26 -7.43 -0.44
CA ASN A 387 -12.94 -6.85 -0.21
C ASN A 387 -11.98 -7.87 0.48
N ALA A 388 -12.32 -9.16 0.45
CA ALA A 388 -11.71 -10.16 1.33
C ALA A 388 -10.41 -10.77 0.80
N ILE A 389 -9.96 -10.43 -0.41
CA ILE A 389 -8.66 -10.91 -0.89
C ILE A 389 -7.81 -9.76 -1.40
N HIS A 390 -6.65 -9.58 -0.74
CA HIS A 390 -5.71 -8.49 -0.99
C HIS A 390 -4.29 -8.98 -0.78
N GLY A 391 -3.38 -8.71 -1.72
CA GLY A 391 -2.02 -9.23 -1.64
C GLY A 391 -1.21 -8.82 -0.45
N HIS A 392 -1.39 -7.58 -0.02
CA HIS A 392 -0.68 -7.10 1.15
C HIS A 392 -1.09 -7.93 2.41
N ALA A 393 -2.32 -8.43 2.53
CA ALA A 393 -2.74 -9.23 3.69
C ALA A 393 -2.13 -10.64 3.69
N ALA A 394 -1.84 -11.17 2.50
CA ALA A 394 -1.15 -12.44 2.34
C ALA A 394 0.32 -12.38 2.79
N LYS A 395 1.01 -11.25 2.54
CA LYS A 395 2.40 -11.00 2.95
C LYS A 395 2.63 -11.12 4.46
N LEU A 396 1.60 -10.88 5.28
CA LEU A 396 1.66 -11.10 6.73
C LEU A 396 2.02 -12.53 7.16
N TRP A 397 1.75 -13.50 6.30
CA TRP A 397 1.95 -14.89 6.66
C TRP A 397 3.44 -15.23 6.75
N THR A 398 4.25 -14.65 5.86
CA THR A 398 5.69 -14.86 5.81
C THR A 398 6.44 -13.81 6.62
N ASN A 399 5.91 -12.59 6.74
CA ASN A 399 6.44 -11.55 7.61
C ASN A 399 5.33 -10.80 8.35
N ARG A 400 5.27 -10.97 9.67
CA ARG A 400 4.19 -10.41 10.50
C ARG A 400 4.32 -8.92 10.79
N ARG A 401 5.35 -8.24 10.31
CA ARG A 401 5.49 -6.79 10.48
C ARG A 401 4.67 -6.05 9.43
N SER A 402 4.05 -4.95 9.84
CA SER A 402 3.38 -4.03 8.93
C SER A 402 3.54 -2.60 9.42
N ALA A 403 3.35 -1.66 8.51
CA ALA A 403 3.17 -0.25 8.83
C ALA A 403 1.77 0.21 8.38
N LEU A 404 1.23 1.21 9.06
CA LEU A 404 0.00 1.90 8.68
C LEU A 404 0.30 3.39 8.69
N VAL A 405 0.23 4.04 7.54
CA VAL A 405 0.34 5.49 7.42
C VAL A 405 -1.07 6.07 7.50
N VAL A 406 -1.35 6.85 8.53
CA VAL A 406 -2.63 7.49 8.75
C VAL A 406 -2.45 8.99 8.59
N SER A 407 -3.24 9.59 7.70
CA SER A 407 -3.26 11.04 7.50
C SER A 407 -4.65 11.56 7.82
N ASP A 408 -4.72 12.52 8.72
CA ASP A 408 -5.89 13.36 8.93
C ASP A 408 -5.52 14.77 8.53
N ASP A 409 -5.96 15.18 7.35
CA ASP A 409 -5.72 16.49 6.75
C ASP A 409 -6.91 17.47 6.89
N HIS A 410 -7.90 17.14 7.74
CA HIS A 410 -9.12 17.97 7.89
C HIS A 410 -9.40 18.36 9.34
N THR A 411 -9.18 17.48 10.32
CA THR A 411 -9.48 17.78 11.74
C THR A 411 -8.22 18.20 12.50
N TYR A 412 -7.27 17.29 12.64
CA TYR A 412 -6.04 17.48 13.41
C TYR A 412 -4.85 17.89 12.56
N ARG A 413 -4.94 17.75 11.22
CA ARG A 413 -3.87 18.07 10.27
C ARG A 413 -2.56 17.33 10.62
N ARG A 414 -2.65 16.06 11.00
CA ARG A 414 -1.52 15.21 11.42
C ARG A 414 -1.35 13.99 10.55
N ARG A 415 -0.10 13.54 10.47
CA ARG A 415 0.24 12.21 9.94
C ARG A 415 0.99 11.41 10.99
N ALA A 416 0.66 10.12 11.06
CA ALA A 416 1.42 9.15 11.83
C ALA A 416 1.71 7.90 11.00
N THR A 417 2.88 7.31 11.21
CA THR A 417 3.18 5.95 10.79
C THR A 417 3.16 5.05 12.01
N ILE A 418 2.28 4.05 11.99
CA ILE A 418 2.08 3.09 13.08
C ILE A 418 2.68 1.76 12.64
N SER A 419 3.68 1.26 13.35
CA SER A 419 4.35 0.02 13.01
C SER A 419 4.20 -1.02 14.12
N GLY A 420 4.23 -2.30 13.73
CA GLY A 420 4.21 -3.37 14.72
C GLY A 420 3.88 -4.75 14.18
N VAL A 421 3.66 -5.67 15.12
CA VAL A 421 3.36 -7.08 14.81
C VAL A 421 1.87 -7.26 14.54
N SER A 422 1.60 -7.81 13.37
CA SER A 422 0.29 -7.93 12.77
C SER A 422 -0.12 -9.37 12.55
N ARG A 423 -1.43 -9.59 12.55
CA ARG A 423 -2.04 -10.87 12.19
C ARG A 423 -3.42 -10.68 11.60
N VAL A 424 -3.84 -11.72 10.88
CA VAL A 424 -5.24 -11.90 10.50
C VAL A 424 -5.97 -12.61 11.65
N ALA A 425 -7.15 -12.10 12.02
CA ALA A 425 -8.02 -12.67 13.05
C ALA A 425 -9.46 -12.83 12.52
N SER A 426 -10.19 -13.82 13.02
CA SER A 426 -11.61 -13.97 12.71
C SER A 426 -12.45 -12.91 13.44
N HIS A 427 -13.63 -12.61 12.91
CA HIS A 427 -14.56 -11.70 13.58
C HIS A 427 -14.89 -12.18 15.00
N ALA A 428 -15.22 -13.46 15.21
CA ALA A 428 -15.50 -14.01 16.54
C ALA A 428 -14.32 -13.82 17.54
N TRP A 429 -13.08 -13.91 17.04
CA TRP A 429 -11.90 -13.65 17.87
C TRP A 429 -11.85 -12.18 18.33
N VAL A 430 -12.19 -11.25 17.43
CA VAL A 430 -12.26 -9.80 17.71
C VAL A 430 -13.43 -9.48 18.61
N THR A 431 -14.64 -9.98 18.35
CA THR A 431 -15.82 -9.78 19.22
C THR A 431 -15.54 -10.17 20.67
N LYS A 432 -14.84 -11.29 20.89
CA LYS A 432 -14.48 -11.74 22.24
C LYS A 432 -13.44 -10.85 22.94
N ARG A 433 -12.54 -10.19 22.19
CA ARG A 433 -11.34 -9.54 22.74
C ARG A 433 -11.31 -8.04 22.63
N PHE A 434 -12.07 -7.50 21.70
CA PHE A 434 -12.25 -6.09 21.38
C PHE A 434 -13.74 -5.85 21.06
N PRO A 435 -14.65 -6.10 22.03
CA PRO A 435 -16.09 -6.03 21.78
C PRO A 435 -16.55 -4.65 21.34
N ALA A 436 -15.91 -3.58 21.81
CA ALA A 436 -16.20 -2.20 21.39
C ALA A 436 -15.94 -2.00 19.88
N ALA A 437 -14.78 -2.42 19.39
CA ALA A 437 -14.45 -2.32 17.97
C ALA A 437 -15.39 -3.17 17.10
N SER A 438 -15.74 -4.37 17.56
CA SER A 438 -16.71 -5.23 16.88
C SER A 438 -18.09 -4.56 16.76
N ARG A 439 -18.57 -3.91 17.83
CA ARG A 439 -19.86 -3.20 17.84
C ARG A 439 -19.85 -1.98 16.92
N ALA A 440 -18.79 -1.18 16.95
CA ALA A 440 -18.67 0.00 16.09
C ALA A 440 -18.81 -0.33 14.59
N VAL A 441 -18.36 -1.52 14.17
CA VAL A 441 -18.45 -1.97 12.76
C VAL A 441 -19.77 -2.66 12.43
N THR A 442 -20.42 -3.32 13.40
CA THR A 442 -21.65 -4.09 13.16
C THR A 442 -22.93 -3.28 13.37
N HIS A 443 -22.86 -2.24 14.21
CA HIS A 443 -23.95 -1.34 14.57
C HIS A 443 -23.47 0.13 14.58
N PRO A 444 -23.08 0.70 13.42
CA PRO A 444 -22.52 2.05 13.35
C PRO A 444 -23.49 3.13 13.85
N ASP A 445 -24.81 2.93 13.69
CA ASP A 445 -25.86 3.89 14.08
C ASP A 445 -26.50 3.60 15.45
N GLY A 446 -25.94 2.68 16.24
CA GLY A 446 -26.48 2.32 17.57
C GLY A 446 -27.80 1.55 17.60
N GLY A 447 -28.45 1.34 16.44
CA GLY A 447 -29.66 0.53 16.29
C GLY A 447 -29.38 -0.97 16.14
N ALA A 448 -30.20 -1.82 16.77
CA ALA A 448 -30.10 -3.28 16.68
C ALA A 448 -30.43 -3.83 15.26
N GLU A 449 -31.14 -3.06 14.42
CA GLU A 449 -31.72 -3.54 13.17
C GLU A 449 -30.81 -3.34 11.92
N ALA A 450 -29.92 -2.35 11.92
CA ALA A 450 -29.02 -2.09 10.79
C ALA A 450 -27.72 -2.90 10.91
N THR A 451 -27.79 -4.22 10.69
CA THR A 451 -26.57 -5.03 10.61
C THR A 451 -25.84 -4.79 9.29
N VAL A 452 -24.69 -4.14 9.36
CA VAL A 452 -23.69 -4.21 8.30
C VAL A 452 -23.18 -5.65 8.22
N GLY A 453 -22.93 -6.15 7.00
CA GLY A 453 -22.42 -7.52 6.80
C GLY A 453 -21.17 -7.80 7.66
N ILE A 454 -21.16 -8.94 8.35
CA ILE A 454 -20.08 -9.33 9.28
C ILE A 454 -18.72 -9.39 8.55
N PRO A 455 -17.65 -8.75 9.07
CA PRO A 455 -16.32 -8.86 8.50
C PRO A 455 -15.89 -10.32 8.29
N VAL A 456 -15.26 -10.62 7.15
CA VAL A 456 -14.67 -11.94 6.85
C VAL A 456 -13.49 -12.20 7.79
N TYR A 457 -12.63 -11.20 7.96
CA TYR A 457 -11.53 -11.22 8.91
C TYR A 457 -11.17 -9.79 9.34
N TRP A 458 -10.23 -9.69 10.26
CA TRP A 458 -9.67 -8.46 10.78
C TRP A 458 -8.16 -8.51 10.70
N PHE A 459 -7.56 -7.42 10.32
CA PHE A 459 -6.14 -7.18 10.56
C PHE A 459 -5.99 -6.62 11.98
N VAL A 460 -5.11 -7.21 12.77
CA VAL A 460 -4.89 -6.83 14.17
C VAL A 460 -3.40 -6.57 14.36
N THR A 461 -3.04 -5.30 14.44
CA THR A 461 -1.66 -4.83 14.62
C THR A 461 -1.47 -4.46 16.08
N ARG A 462 -0.51 -5.08 16.77
CA ARG A 462 -0.02 -4.57 18.05
C ARG A 462 0.82 -3.32 17.76
N VAL A 463 0.51 -2.21 18.41
CA VAL A 463 1.23 -0.95 18.19
C VAL A 463 2.55 -1.01 18.96
N ASP A 464 3.64 -1.24 18.23
CA ASP A 464 4.98 -1.27 18.83
C ASP A 464 5.62 0.11 18.78
N GLU A 465 5.43 0.83 17.68
CA GLU A 465 5.97 2.18 17.49
C GLU A 465 4.94 3.06 16.77
N VAL A 466 4.90 4.33 17.16
CA VAL A 466 4.22 5.40 16.43
C VAL A 466 5.21 6.51 16.13
N ILE A 467 5.36 6.82 14.85
CA ILE A 467 6.16 7.95 14.38
C ILE A 467 5.19 9.04 13.93
N TRP A 468 5.15 10.14 14.67
CA TRP A 468 4.44 11.36 14.29
C TRP A 468 5.30 12.18 13.33
N GLU A 469 4.71 12.58 12.20
CA GLU A 469 5.39 13.48 11.26
C GLU A 469 5.35 14.91 11.81
N ARG A 470 6.50 15.60 11.84
CA ARG A 470 6.58 17.00 12.27
C ARG A 470 5.86 17.91 11.26
N GLY A 471 5.19 18.93 11.78
CA GLY A 471 4.45 19.91 10.99
C GLY A 471 2.96 19.58 10.87
N LEU A 472 2.19 20.55 10.38
CA LEU A 472 0.78 20.36 10.07
C LEU A 472 0.63 20.02 8.59
N LEU A 473 -0.23 19.05 8.29
CA LEU A 473 -0.64 18.78 6.91
C LEU A 473 -1.40 20.00 6.36
N PRO A 474 -1.36 20.26 5.04
CA PRO A 474 -2.25 21.27 4.45
C PRO A 474 -3.72 20.89 4.71
N GLN A 475 -4.59 21.88 4.85
CA GLN A 475 -5.99 21.64 5.20
C GLN A 475 -6.82 21.31 3.97
N TYR A 476 -7.55 20.20 4.05
CA TYR A 476 -8.46 19.74 3.01
C TYR A 476 -9.88 19.61 3.56
N ARG A 477 -10.86 19.85 2.68
CA ARG A 477 -12.26 19.51 2.91
C ARG A 477 -12.63 18.33 2.03
N LEU A 478 -13.37 17.38 2.58
CA LEU A 478 -13.98 16.29 1.80
C LEU A 478 -15.11 16.87 0.96
N SER A 479 -15.08 16.70 -0.36
CA SER A 479 -16.16 17.19 -1.23
C SER A 479 -17.50 16.55 -0.86
N GLU A 480 -18.57 17.35 -0.84
CA GLU A 480 -19.92 16.90 -0.48
C GLU A 480 -20.52 15.97 -1.54
N GLY A 481 -20.14 16.14 -2.81
CA GLY A 481 -20.58 15.32 -3.94
C GLY A 481 -19.88 13.95 -4.04
N ARG A 482 -18.99 13.61 -3.09
CA ARG A 482 -18.27 12.34 -3.11
C ARG A 482 -19.23 11.16 -3.00
N ALA A 483 -19.06 10.16 -3.84
CA ALA A 483 -19.76 8.91 -3.65
C ALA A 483 -19.23 8.21 -2.38
N VAL A 484 -20.12 7.73 -1.52
CA VAL A 484 -19.73 6.92 -0.36
C VAL A 484 -19.08 5.64 -0.88
N CYS A 485 -17.87 5.31 -0.41
CA CYS A 485 -17.22 4.05 -0.78
C CYS A 485 -18.16 2.88 -0.44
N THR A 486 -18.69 2.22 -1.47
CA THR A 486 -19.57 1.07 -1.28
C THR A 486 -18.81 -0.21 -0.94
N ILE A 487 -17.47 -0.16 -1.05
CA ILE A 487 -16.52 -1.14 -0.53
C ILE A 487 -15.93 -0.58 0.77
N ASN A 488 -16.77 -0.01 1.62
CA ASN A 488 -16.35 0.40 2.94
C ASN A 488 -15.74 -0.84 3.64
N ALA A 489 -14.61 -0.64 4.34
CA ALA A 489 -14.09 -1.58 5.31
C ALA A 489 -15.11 -1.92 6.43
N GLY A 490 -16.29 -1.31 6.41
CA GLY A 490 -17.47 -1.53 7.24
C GLY A 490 -18.82 -1.31 6.53
N GLY A 491 -19.00 -1.63 5.24
CA GLY A 491 -20.28 -1.34 4.53
C GLY A 491 -20.83 -2.44 3.62
N GLN A 492 -22.12 -2.31 3.30
CA GLN A 492 -22.86 -3.24 2.44
C GLN A 492 -22.40 -3.08 0.97
N GLY A 493 -21.51 -3.98 0.53
CA GLY A 493 -21.08 -4.05 -0.87
C GLY A 493 -22.28 -4.17 -1.82
N ARG A 494 -22.55 -3.12 -2.59
CA ARG A 494 -23.55 -3.11 -3.67
C ARG A 494 -23.01 -2.54 -4.98
N HIS A 495 -21.74 -2.75 -5.36
CA HIS A 495 -21.33 -2.39 -6.73
C HIS A 495 -20.39 -3.36 -7.43
N THR A 496 -20.67 -3.46 -8.74
CA THR A 496 -20.06 -4.28 -9.80
C THR A 496 -19.17 -3.44 -10.73
N LYS A 497 -18.75 -2.22 -10.32
CA LYS A 497 -17.94 -1.31 -11.15
C LYS A 497 -16.51 -1.86 -11.26
N GLN A 498 -16.30 -2.78 -12.20
CA GLN A 498 -14.97 -2.98 -12.80
C GLN A 498 -14.62 -1.66 -13.48
N PRO A 499 -13.48 -1.02 -13.18
CA PRO A 499 -13.08 0.16 -13.92
C PRO A 499 -12.91 -0.24 -15.38
N LYS A 500 -13.77 0.27 -16.26
CA LYS A 500 -13.63 0.08 -17.71
C LYS A 500 -12.32 0.67 -18.23
N TYR A 501 -11.69 1.57 -17.47
CA TYR A 501 -10.51 2.36 -17.88
C TYR A 501 -9.17 1.61 -17.78
N PHE A 502 -9.10 0.49 -17.06
CA PHE A 502 -7.90 -0.35 -17.00
C PHE A 502 -8.17 -1.65 -17.75
N ASP A 503 -8.29 -1.55 -19.08
CA ASP A 503 -8.39 -2.74 -19.92
C ASP A 503 -7.05 -3.47 -19.95
N ALA A 504 -6.84 -4.25 -18.91
CA ALA A 504 -5.71 -5.14 -18.78
C ALA A 504 -5.65 -6.17 -19.93
N GLY A 505 -6.72 -6.34 -20.72
CA GLY A 505 -6.75 -7.23 -21.89
C GLY A 505 -5.77 -6.85 -23.01
N THR A 506 -5.23 -5.61 -23.01
CA THR A 506 -4.27 -5.12 -24.00
C THR A 506 -2.81 -5.46 -23.69
N VAL A 507 -2.51 -5.97 -22.49
CA VAL A 507 -1.16 -6.35 -22.07
C VAL A 507 -1.17 -7.82 -21.68
N ASP A 508 -0.10 -8.53 -22.03
CA ASP A 508 0.04 -9.94 -21.68
C ASP A 508 -0.18 -10.18 -20.18
N PRO A 509 -0.89 -11.27 -19.82
CA PRO A 509 -1.00 -11.68 -18.43
C PRO A 509 0.38 -11.86 -17.80
N TYR A 510 0.46 -11.64 -16.50
CA TYR A 510 1.69 -11.85 -15.74
C TYR A 510 2.30 -13.25 -16.00
N ASP A 511 3.56 -13.27 -16.45
CA ASP A 511 4.37 -14.48 -16.63
C ASP A 511 5.53 -14.50 -15.61
N LEU A 512 5.52 -15.46 -14.70
CA LEU A 512 6.56 -15.60 -13.69
C LEU A 512 7.92 -15.97 -14.28
N ALA A 513 7.97 -16.88 -15.25
CA ALA A 513 9.24 -17.36 -15.77
C ALA A 513 9.98 -16.22 -16.48
N GLN A 514 9.22 -15.42 -17.23
CA GLN A 514 9.72 -14.17 -17.80
C GLN A 514 10.13 -13.19 -16.70
N GLN A 515 9.34 -13.04 -15.64
CA GLN A 515 9.65 -12.13 -14.54
C GLN A 515 10.94 -12.51 -13.80
N HIS A 516 11.15 -13.79 -13.48
CA HIS A 516 12.41 -14.25 -12.90
C HIS A 516 13.61 -14.03 -13.80
N HIS A 517 13.43 -14.20 -15.11
CA HIS A 517 14.48 -13.91 -16.07
C HIS A 517 14.83 -12.42 -16.01
N ARG A 518 13.84 -11.52 -15.98
CA ARG A 518 14.04 -10.08 -15.81
C ARG A 518 14.75 -9.74 -14.50
N GLU A 519 14.32 -10.31 -13.38
CA GLU A 519 14.96 -10.12 -12.07
C GLU A 519 16.42 -10.56 -12.07
N ALA A 520 16.72 -11.72 -12.67
CA ALA A 520 18.07 -12.23 -12.79
C ALA A 520 18.95 -11.38 -13.72
N SER A 521 18.36 -10.74 -14.73
CA SER A 521 19.03 -9.80 -15.63
C SER A 521 19.28 -8.42 -14.98
N GLY A 522 18.67 -8.15 -13.82
CA GLY A 522 18.75 -6.87 -13.13
C GLY A 522 17.78 -5.83 -13.70
N ARG A 523 17.96 -4.58 -13.25
CA ARG A 523 17.11 -3.45 -13.66
C ARG A 523 17.19 -3.25 -15.19
N PRO A 524 16.04 -3.10 -15.90
CA PRO A 524 16.04 -2.76 -17.32
C PRO A 524 16.68 -1.39 -17.56
N THR A 525 17.52 -1.26 -18.59
CA THR A 525 18.09 0.00 -19.07
C THR A 525 17.87 0.13 -20.57
N ASP A 526 17.74 1.37 -21.06
CA ASP A 526 17.62 1.69 -22.49
C ASP A 526 18.44 2.94 -22.82
N PRO A 527 19.78 2.83 -22.93
CA PRO A 527 20.63 3.98 -23.24
C PRO A 527 20.32 4.64 -24.60
N SER A 528 19.67 3.90 -25.51
CA SER A 528 19.29 4.42 -26.82
C SER A 528 18.04 5.31 -26.78
N GLY A 529 17.22 5.19 -25.75
CA GLY A 529 15.94 5.88 -25.60
C GLY A 529 14.87 5.41 -26.61
N ILE A 530 15.09 4.31 -27.32
CA ILE A 530 14.14 3.78 -28.32
C ILE A 530 12.86 3.30 -27.63
N GLU A 531 12.95 2.47 -26.59
CA GLU A 531 11.78 1.96 -25.87
C GLU A 531 11.01 3.10 -25.20
N ARG A 532 11.73 4.10 -24.69
CA ARG A 532 11.13 5.32 -24.16
C ARG A 532 10.36 6.08 -25.24
N SER A 533 10.96 6.27 -26.41
CA SER A 533 10.33 6.99 -27.52
C SER A 533 9.07 6.29 -28.00
N GLU A 534 9.12 4.97 -28.15
CA GLU A 534 7.96 4.13 -28.49
C GLU A 534 6.87 4.21 -27.41
N TRP A 535 7.27 4.19 -26.13
CA TRP A 535 6.37 4.35 -25.02
C TRP A 535 5.65 5.70 -25.04
N LEU A 536 6.37 6.81 -25.28
CA LEU A 536 5.79 8.14 -25.37
C LEU A 536 4.74 8.23 -26.48
N VAL A 537 5.03 7.64 -27.66
CA VAL A 537 4.07 7.57 -28.76
C VAL A 537 2.83 6.75 -28.37
N THR A 538 3.04 5.55 -27.81
CA THR A 538 1.95 4.61 -27.47
C THR A 538 1.07 5.13 -26.33
N SER A 539 1.65 5.89 -25.40
CA SER A 539 0.95 6.42 -24.23
C SER A 539 0.36 7.81 -24.44
N ALA A 540 0.75 8.54 -25.51
CA ALA A 540 0.34 9.93 -25.75
C ALA A 540 -1.18 10.13 -25.69
N SER A 541 -1.97 9.29 -26.38
CA SER A 541 -3.43 9.42 -26.38
C SER A 541 -4.04 9.15 -25.00
N ALA A 542 -3.51 8.17 -24.26
CA ALA A 542 -4.00 7.85 -22.92
C ALA A 542 -3.67 8.97 -21.92
N LEU A 543 -2.48 9.56 -22.04
CA LEU A 543 -2.04 10.68 -21.23
C LEU A 543 -2.87 11.94 -21.53
N ALA A 544 -3.05 12.30 -22.80
CA ALA A 544 -3.87 13.45 -23.18
C ALA A 544 -5.33 13.30 -22.73
N ALA A 545 -5.92 12.11 -22.91
CA ALA A 545 -7.27 11.83 -22.44
C ALA A 545 -7.37 11.94 -20.91
N ARG A 546 -6.32 11.51 -20.20
CA ARG A 546 -6.26 11.61 -18.75
C ARG A 546 -6.14 13.06 -18.29
N GLU A 547 -5.25 13.85 -18.89
CA GLU A 547 -5.08 15.27 -18.58
C GLU A 547 -6.36 16.07 -18.88
N GLU A 548 -7.07 15.76 -19.96
CA GLU A 548 -8.39 16.34 -20.27
C GLU A 548 -9.45 15.97 -19.21
N HIS A 549 -9.52 14.70 -18.82
CA HIS A 549 -10.43 14.24 -17.75
C HIS A 549 -10.17 14.99 -16.45
N LEU A 550 -8.90 15.15 -16.09
CA LEU A 550 -8.51 15.89 -14.89
C LEU A 550 -8.86 17.38 -14.98
N ARG A 551 -8.73 18.01 -16.14
CA ARG A 551 -9.11 19.43 -16.33
C ARG A 551 -10.62 19.68 -16.32
N THR A 552 -11.44 18.68 -16.62
CA THR A 552 -12.90 18.82 -16.76
C THR A 552 -13.66 18.32 -15.54
N THR A 553 -13.03 17.46 -14.72
CA THR A 553 -13.66 16.81 -13.56
C THR A 553 -13.18 17.39 -12.22
N VAL A 554 -11.99 18.01 -12.21
CA VAL A 554 -11.41 18.74 -11.07
C VAL A 554 -11.57 20.23 -11.32
#